data_AF-A0A2D6PDB0-F1
#
_entry.id   AF-A0A2D6PDB0-F1
#
_cell.length_a   1.000
_cell.length_b   1.000
_cell.length_c   1.000
_cell.angle_alpha   90.00
_cell.angle_beta   90.00
_cell.angle_gamma   90.00
#
_symmetry.space_group_name_H-M   'P 1'
#
loop_
_entity.id
_entity.type
_entity.pdbx_description
1 polymer ?
#
loop_
_entity_poly.entity_id
_entity_poly.type
_entity_poly.pdbx_seq_one_letter_code
_entity_poly.pdbx_strand_id
1 'polypeptide(L)'
;MREPICPICRNKLIRRKIEYKIMEDRIGIFPADICQKCGEQFFRKEVSIAIEKIAKEKGVWDLRSKTKVSKVGNSLSIRLNKKLSDYLDLKKGEEIIINPENKQRIILTRINK
;
A
#
# COMPACT_ATOMS: atom_id res chain seq x y z
N MET A 1 -36.35 -5.72 1.59
CA MET A 1 -34.89 -5.57 1.35
C MET A 1 -34.16 -6.53 2.27
N ARG A 2 -33.28 -7.41 1.76
CA ARG A 2 -32.48 -8.31 2.62
C ARG A 2 -31.39 -7.51 3.32
N GLU A 3 -31.24 -7.69 4.63
CA GLU A 3 -30.14 -7.08 5.40
C GLU A 3 -28.79 -7.61 4.85
N PRO A 4 -27.76 -6.76 4.71
CA PRO A 4 -26.45 -7.20 4.26
C PRO A 4 -25.81 -8.09 5.34
N ILE A 5 -25.58 -9.36 4.96
CA ILE A 5 -24.96 -10.37 5.82
C ILE A 5 -23.49 -10.50 5.45
N CYS A 6 -22.62 -10.63 6.45
CA CYS A 6 -21.20 -10.85 6.27
C CYS A 6 -20.97 -12.21 5.57
N PRO A 7 -20.25 -12.25 4.42
CA PRO A 7 -20.01 -13.51 3.70
C PRO A 7 -19.09 -14.47 4.47
N ILE A 8 -18.33 -13.98 5.46
CA ILE A 8 -17.33 -14.77 6.21
C ILE A 8 -17.97 -15.45 7.43
N CYS A 9 -18.61 -14.65 8.30
CA CYS A 9 -19.13 -15.15 9.58
C CYS A 9 -20.65 -15.11 9.70
N ARG A 10 -21.37 -14.76 8.61
CA ARG A 10 -22.83 -14.69 8.51
C ARG A 10 -23.52 -13.77 9.52
N ASN A 11 -22.77 -12.86 10.17
CA ASN A 11 -23.35 -11.86 11.06
C ASN A 11 -23.78 -10.59 10.29
N LYS A 12 -24.55 -9.72 10.94
CA LYS A 12 -25.01 -8.45 10.37
C LYS A 12 -23.85 -7.51 10.04
N LEU A 13 -23.98 -6.80 8.92
CA LEU A 13 -23.10 -5.71 8.55
C LEU A 13 -23.72 -4.36 8.94
N ILE A 14 -22.90 -3.47 9.48
CA ILE A 14 -23.31 -2.09 9.78
C ILE A 14 -22.55 -1.14 8.88
N ARG A 15 -23.29 -0.28 8.19
CA ARG A 15 -22.68 0.75 7.36
C ARG A 15 -22.14 1.90 8.21
N ARG A 16 -20.85 2.20 8.10
CA ARG A 16 -20.21 3.34 8.77
C ARG A 16 -19.21 4.01 7.82
N LYS A 17 -18.89 5.27 8.11
CA LYS A 17 -17.79 5.98 7.45
C LYS A 17 -16.51 5.66 8.20
N ILE A 18 -15.49 5.19 7.49
CA ILE A 18 -14.20 4.84 8.05
C ILE A 18 -13.07 5.51 7.29
N GLU A 19 -12.01 5.83 8.02
CA GLU A 19 -10.77 6.29 7.42
C GLU A 19 -10.05 5.12 6.76
N TYR A 20 -9.75 5.24 5.47
CA TYR A 20 -8.98 4.27 4.71
C TYR A 20 -7.57 4.80 4.48
N LYS A 21 -6.56 3.99 4.81
CA LYS A 21 -5.14 4.28 4.63
C LYS A 21 -4.50 3.18 3.81
N ILE A 22 -3.56 3.53 2.95
CA ILE A 22 -2.66 2.59 2.28
C ILE A 22 -1.26 2.90 2.79
N MET A 23 -0.64 1.94 3.47
CA MET A 23 0.59 2.17 4.23
C MET A 23 0.38 3.31 5.25
N GLU A 24 1.13 4.41 5.13
CA GLU A 24 1.01 5.58 6.00
C GLU A 24 0.16 6.70 5.38
N ASP A 25 -0.19 6.58 4.09
CA ASP A 25 -0.95 7.58 3.37
C ASP A 25 -2.45 7.48 3.60
N ARG A 26 -3.00 8.57 4.12
CA ARG A 26 -4.44 8.74 4.27
C ARG A 26 -5.09 8.90 2.89
N ILE A 27 -5.89 7.94 2.47
CA ILE A 27 -6.63 8.01 1.19
C ILE A 27 -7.88 8.87 1.35
N GLY A 28 -8.62 8.69 2.45
CA GLY A 28 -9.83 9.46 2.73
C GLY A 28 -10.77 8.76 3.68
N ILE A 29 -11.99 9.28 3.81
CA ILE A 29 -13.06 8.68 4.61
C ILE A 29 -14.13 8.15 3.66
N PHE A 30 -14.40 6.85 3.74
CA PHE A 30 -15.31 6.17 2.81
C PHE A 30 -16.39 5.38 3.56
N PRO A 31 -17.59 5.26 2.97
CA PRO A 31 -18.63 4.40 3.54
C PRO A 31 -18.29 2.92 3.29
N ALA A 32 -18.19 2.14 4.37
CA ALA A 32 -17.97 0.71 4.36
C ALA A 32 -19.01 -0.02 5.19
N ASP A 33 -19.31 -1.26 4.80
CA ASP A 33 -20.14 -2.18 5.56
C ASP A 33 -19.21 -3.01 6.47
N ILE A 34 -19.33 -2.84 7.78
CA ILE A 34 -18.42 -3.45 8.77
C ILE A 34 -19.13 -4.57 9.50
N CYS A 35 -18.50 -5.74 9.58
CA CYS A 35 -19.01 -6.82 10.39
C CYS A 35 -18.69 -6.59 11.87
N GLN A 36 -19.72 -6.58 12.73
CA GLN A 36 -19.52 -6.41 14.17
C GLN A 36 -18.85 -7.60 14.87
N LYS A 37 -18.79 -8.77 14.23
CA LYS A 37 -18.19 -9.98 14.82
C LYS A 37 -16.75 -10.21 14.41
N CYS A 38 -16.45 -10.15 13.11
CA CYS A 38 -15.08 -10.39 12.61
C CYS A 38 -14.30 -9.11 12.28
N GLY A 39 -14.93 -7.93 12.32
CA GLY A 39 -14.26 -6.65 12.04
C GLY A 39 -14.00 -6.37 10.55
N GLU A 40 -14.36 -7.30 9.68
CA GLU A 40 -14.14 -7.18 8.23
C GLU A 40 -14.92 -6.02 7.61
N GLN A 41 -14.26 -5.35 6.67
CA GLN A 41 -14.74 -4.12 6.04
C GLN A 41 -15.02 -4.40 4.56
N PHE A 42 -16.25 -4.17 4.15
CA PHE A 42 -16.69 -4.37 2.77
C PHE A 42 -17.01 -3.03 2.13
N PHE A 43 -16.29 -2.73 1.04
CA PHE A 43 -16.54 -1.55 0.24
C PHE A 43 -17.38 -1.93 -0.99
N ARG A 44 -18.36 -1.08 -1.31
CA ARG A 44 -19.12 -1.23 -2.55
C ARG A 44 -18.24 -0.92 -3.75
N LYS A 45 -18.62 -1.45 -4.91
CA LYS A 45 -17.86 -1.31 -6.16
C LYS A 45 -17.53 0.15 -6.48
N GLU A 46 -18.48 1.07 -6.34
CA GLU A 46 -18.29 2.49 -6.66
C GLU A 46 -17.28 3.14 -5.72
N VAL A 47 -17.31 2.75 -4.44
CA VAL A 47 -16.40 3.24 -3.42
C VAL A 47 -14.99 2.69 -3.65
N SER A 48 -14.86 1.41 -3.99
CA SER A 48 -13.58 0.79 -4.33
C SER A 48 -12.92 1.46 -5.54
N ILE A 49 -13.69 1.80 -6.58
CA ILE A 49 -13.18 2.54 -7.76
C ILE A 49 -12.69 3.94 -7.34
N ALA A 50 -13.42 4.63 -6.47
CA ALA A 50 -13.00 5.93 -5.97
C ALA A 50 -11.72 5.86 -5.13
N ILE A 51 -11.61 4.87 -4.25
CA ILE A 51 -10.40 4.60 -3.45
C ILE A 51 -9.21 4.34 -4.36
N GLU A 52 -9.37 3.48 -5.37
CA GLU A 52 -8.32 3.15 -6.33
C GLU A 52 -7.87 4.39 -7.12
N LYS A 53 -8.82 5.22 -7.58
CA LYS A 53 -8.49 6.45 -8.30
C LYS A 53 -7.65 7.41 -7.45
N ILE A 54 -8.08 7.67 -6.21
CA ILE A 54 -7.36 8.57 -5.29
C ILE A 54 -5.98 7.98 -4.94
N ALA A 55 -5.90 6.66 -4.73
CA ALA A 55 -4.62 5.99 -4.46
C ALA A 55 -3.64 6.10 -5.63
N LYS A 56 -4.13 6.01 -6.88
CA LYS A 56 -3.32 6.24 -8.09
C LYS A 56 -2.88 7.70 -8.21
N GLU A 57 -3.77 8.65 -7.96
CA GLU A 57 -3.46 10.09 -7.97
C GLU A 57 -2.40 10.44 -6.92
N LYS A 58 -2.45 9.80 -5.74
CA LYS A 58 -1.45 9.94 -4.69
C LYS A 58 -0.16 9.13 -4.93
N GLY A 59 -0.09 8.34 -6.00
CA GLY A 59 1.08 7.54 -6.33
C GLY A 59 1.32 6.33 -5.42
N VAL A 60 0.40 6.02 -4.50
CA VAL A 60 0.55 4.92 -3.52
C VAL A 60 -0.04 3.60 -4.00
N TRP A 61 -0.73 3.62 -5.15
CA TRP A 61 -1.28 2.43 -5.77
C TRP A 61 -0.23 1.63 -6.54
N ASP A 62 -0.11 0.35 -6.22
CA ASP A 62 0.73 -0.63 -6.94
C ASP A 62 2.20 -0.19 -7.11
N LEU A 63 2.85 0.12 -5.98
CA LEU A 63 4.29 0.46 -5.95
C LEU A 63 5.21 -0.74 -6.21
N ARG A 64 4.68 -1.96 -6.18
CA ARG A 64 5.46 -3.18 -6.39
C ARG A 64 5.94 -3.21 -7.84
N SER A 65 7.26 -3.34 -8.02
CA SER A 65 7.84 -3.55 -9.34
C SER A 65 8.80 -4.72 -9.34
N LYS A 66 8.90 -5.39 -10.49
CA LYS A 66 9.91 -6.43 -10.75
C LYS A 66 11.02 -5.80 -11.59
N THR A 67 12.27 -6.04 -11.20
CA THR A 67 13.45 -5.57 -11.92
C THR A 67 14.52 -6.65 -11.91
N LYS A 68 15.51 -6.52 -12.79
CA LYS A 68 16.65 -7.44 -12.86
C LYS A 68 17.82 -6.85 -12.08
N VAL A 69 18.57 -7.71 -11.41
CA VAL A 69 19.88 -7.33 -10.85
C VAL A 69 20.84 -7.10 -12.01
N SER A 70 21.49 -5.94 -12.02
CA SER A 70 22.47 -5.54 -13.03
C SER A 70 23.85 -5.44 -12.40
N LYS A 71 24.91 -5.38 -13.22
CA LYS A 71 26.28 -5.20 -12.75
C LYS A 71 26.79 -3.81 -13.15
N VAL A 72 27.43 -3.10 -12.22
CA VAL A 72 28.09 -1.81 -12.44
C VAL A 72 29.50 -1.92 -11.89
N GLY A 73 30.50 -1.89 -12.78
CA GLY A 73 31.88 -2.23 -12.42
C GLY A 73 31.96 -3.63 -11.81
N ASN A 74 32.52 -3.72 -10.60
CA ASN A 74 32.62 -4.98 -9.85
C ASN A 74 31.43 -5.25 -8.91
N SER A 75 30.43 -4.37 -8.87
CA SER A 75 29.34 -4.42 -7.90
C SER A 75 28.01 -4.76 -8.56
N LEU A 76 27.08 -5.33 -7.78
CA LEU A 76 25.69 -5.52 -8.21
C LEU A 76 24.88 -4.24 -7.96
N SER A 77 23.88 -4.01 -8.79
CA SER A 77 23.00 -2.84 -8.73
C SER A 77 21.56 -3.26 -9.02
N ILE A 78 20.63 -2.57 -8.39
CA ILE A 78 19.19 -2.73 -8.61
C ILE A 78 18.64 -1.35 -8.93
N ARG A 79 17.93 -1.23 -10.05
CA ARG A 79 17.31 0.03 -10.45
C ARG A 79 15.90 0.11 -9.85
N LEU A 80 15.66 1.13 -9.03
CA LEU A 80 14.33 1.50 -8.59
C LEU A 80 13.57 2.18 -9.74
N ASN A 81 12.29 1.87 -9.90
CA ASN A 81 11.46 2.53 -10.91
C ASN A 81 11.05 3.94 -10.44
N LYS A 82 10.63 4.78 -11.38
CA LYS A 82 10.23 6.16 -11.10
C LYS A 82 9.13 6.27 -10.04
N LYS A 83 8.13 5.40 -10.08
CA LYS A 83 7.03 5.40 -9.10
C LYS A 83 7.53 5.23 -7.67
N LEU A 84 8.40 4.25 -7.43
CA LEU A 84 8.92 3.98 -6.10
C LEU A 84 9.91 5.06 -5.65
N SER A 85 10.73 5.62 -6.55
CA SER A 85 11.60 6.75 -6.21
C SER A 85 10.82 8.01 -5.86
N ASP A 86 9.74 8.29 -6.59
CA ASP A 86 8.90 9.47 -6.37
C ASP A 86 8.10 9.32 -5.06
N TYR A 87 7.52 8.13 -4.80
CA TYR A 87 6.83 7.83 -3.54
C TYR A 87 7.75 7.98 -2.33
N LEU A 88 8.98 7.48 -2.45
CA LEU A 88 9.96 7.61 -1.39
C LEU A 88 10.59 9.02 -1.37
N ASP A 89 10.36 9.93 -2.32
CA ASP A 89 11.11 11.21 -2.47
C ASP A 89 12.64 11.02 -2.44
N LEU A 90 13.16 9.98 -3.11
CA LEU A 90 14.62 9.70 -3.11
C LEU A 90 15.37 10.71 -3.96
N LYS A 91 16.41 11.34 -3.39
CA LYS A 91 17.23 12.34 -4.06
C LYS A 91 18.59 11.78 -4.47
N LYS A 92 19.13 12.32 -5.57
CA LYS A 92 20.46 11.92 -6.04
C LYS A 92 21.50 12.27 -4.97
N GLY A 93 22.36 11.31 -4.62
CA GLY A 93 23.41 11.48 -3.62
C GLY A 93 22.95 11.28 -2.18
N GLU A 94 21.68 10.93 -1.96
CA GLU A 94 21.17 10.58 -0.62
C GLU A 94 21.76 9.26 -0.13
N GLU A 95 22.15 9.22 1.14
CA GLU A 95 22.72 8.02 1.77
C GLU A 95 21.59 7.11 2.31
N ILE A 96 21.70 5.82 2.01
CA ILE A 96 20.72 4.80 2.40
C ILE A 96 21.48 3.61 2.99
N ILE A 97 20.98 3.09 4.11
CA ILE A 97 21.48 1.87 4.74
C ILE A 97 20.74 0.67 4.12
N ILE A 98 21.51 -0.34 3.72
CA ILE A 98 20.98 -1.62 3.21
C ILE A 98 21.19 -2.69 4.27
N ASN A 99 20.11 -3.18 4.87
CA ASN A 99 20.14 -4.23 5.88
C ASN A 99 19.49 -5.52 5.36
N PRO A 100 20.09 -6.71 5.58
CA PRO A 100 19.38 -7.96 5.32
C PRO A 100 18.30 -8.16 6.38
N GLU A 101 17.05 -8.39 5.96
CA GLU A 101 15.98 -8.87 6.85
C GLU A 101 16.05 -10.39 6.98
N ASN A 102 16.33 -11.08 5.86
CA ASN A 102 16.60 -12.51 5.79
C ASN A 102 17.28 -12.85 4.45
N LYS A 103 17.52 -14.14 4.16
CA LYS A 103 18.18 -14.59 2.93
C LYS A 103 17.48 -14.18 1.62
N GLN A 104 16.21 -13.79 1.68
CA GLN A 104 15.40 -13.44 0.51
C GLN A 104 15.01 -11.96 0.46
N ARG A 105 15.29 -11.20 1.52
CA ARG A 105 14.78 -9.83 1.69
C ARG A 105 15.84 -8.91 2.26
N ILE A 106 15.93 -7.72 1.67
CA ILE A 106 16.69 -6.59 2.18
C ILE A 106 15.74 -5.44 2.47
N ILE A 107 16.07 -4.64 3.46
CA ILE A 107 15.37 -3.41 3.84
C ILE A 107 16.32 -2.24 3.58
N LEU A 108 15.81 -1.23 2.90
CA LEU A 108 16.48 0.04 2.67
C LEU A 108 15.97 1.05 3.70
N THR A 109 16.86 1.66 4.47
CA THR A 109 16.52 2.67 5.49
C THR A 109 17.27 3.96 5.22
N ARG A 110 16.57 5.09 5.25
CA ARG A 110 17.19 6.41 5.16
C ARG A 110 18.00 6.72 6.39
N ILE A 111 19.13 7.39 6.21
CA ILE A 111 19.84 8.03 7.31
C ILE A 111 19.15 9.38 7.55
N ASN A 112 18.12 9.40 8.38
CA ASN A 112 17.57 10.67 8.85
C ASN A 112 18.64 11.34 9.74
N LYS A 113 19.10 12.53 9.34
CA LYS A 113 19.77 13.46 10.26
C LYS A 113 18.73 14.22 11.06
#